data_AF-A0A8B3LQL2-F1
#
_entry.id   AF-A0A8B3LQL2-F1
#
_cell.length_a   1.000
_cell.length_b   1.000
_cell.length_c   1.000
_cell.angle_alpha   90.00
_cell.angle_beta   90.00
_cell.angle_gamma   90.00
#
_symmetry.space_group_name_H-M   'P 1'
#
loop_
_entity.id
_entity.type
_entity.pdbx_description
1 polymer ?
#
loop_
_entity_poly.entity_id
_entity_poly.type
_entity_poly.pdbx_seq_one_letter_code
_entity_poly.pdbx_strand_id
1 'polypeptide(L)'
;MPLIAVDASRVNANSVKSANKFSIIVKVEPDGNPIRLDGRVAWAMRELVKAGQSGCTPITHPGPRWSDYTHKLRKLGFAIETEYESHGGPFAGSHGIYRLSSPVVILEDVANAA
;
A
#
# COMPACT_ATOMS: atom_id res chain seq x y z
N MET A 1 -35.57 -35.74 25.06
CA MET A 1 -34.48 -35.45 26.02
C MET A 1 -33.17 -36.00 25.44
N PRO A 2 -32.06 -35.24 25.38
CA PRO A 2 -31.86 -33.89 24.83
C PRO A 2 -31.02 -33.89 23.53
N LEU A 3 -31.08 -32.75 22.81
CA LEU A 3 -30.21 -32.35 21.70
C LEU A 3 -28.76 -32.20 22.18
N ILE A 4 -27.79 -32.70 21.41
CA ILE A 4 -26.37 -32.39 21.61
C ILE A 4 -26.06 -31.14 20.78
N ALA A 5 -25.92 -30.00 21.44
CA ALA A 5 -25.38 -28.79 20.85
C ALA A 5 -23.88 -29.02 20.60
N VAL A 6 -23.45 -29.02 19.33
CA VAL A 6 -22.04 -28.87 18.98
C VAL A 6 -21.72 -27.39 19.11
N ASP A 7 -21.01 -27.07 20.19
CA ASP A 7 -20.46 -25.76 20.50
C ASP A 7 -19.49 -25.32 19.39
N ALA A 8 -19.90 -24.27 18.69
CA ALA A 8 -19.06 -23.53 17.77
C ALA A 8 -18.20 -22.57 18.59
N SER A 9 -16.92 -22.91 18.81
CA SER A 9 -15.84 -21.92 19.01
C SER A 9 -14.48 -22.59 19.17
N ARG A 10 -13.79 -22.79 18.05
CA ARG A 10 -12.33 -22.68 18.03
C ARG A 10 -11.94 -21.65 16.99
N VAL A 11 -12.27 -20.39 17.31
CA VAL A 11 -11.57 -19.25 16.72
C VAL A 11 -10.09 -19.46 17.00
N ASN A 12 -9.30 -19.76 15.97
CA ASN A 12 -7.86 -19.84 16.10
C ASN A 12 -7.35 -18.40 16.22
N ALA A 13 -7.39 -17.88 17.45
CA ALA A 13 -6.91 -16.57 17.84
C ALA A 13 -5.37 -16.51 17.81
N ASN A 14 -4.77 -16.81 16.66
CA ASN A 14 -3.34 -16.67 16.43
C ASN A 14 -3.05 -15.46 15.52
N SER A 15 -3.60 -14.30 15.87
CA SER A 15 -3.10 -13.00 15.39
C SER A 15 -2.63 -12.12 16.56
N VAL A 16 -2.09 -12.75 17.61
CA VAL A 16 -1.29 -12.02 18.60
C VAL A 16 0.13 -11.89 18.04
N LYS A 17 0.30 -10.96 17.09
CA LYS A 17 1.53 -10.16 16.86
C LYS A 17 1.38 -9.34 15.57
N SER A 18 1.14 -8.04 15.73
CA SER A 18 1.91 -7.08 14.93
C SER A 18 2.17 -5.85 15.79
N ALA A 19 3.33 -5.87 16.43
CA ALA A 19 3.90 -4.70 17.08
C ALA A 19 3.88 -3.52 16.11
N ASN A 20 3.12 -2.49 16.44
CA ASN A 20 3.34 -1.10 16.04
C ASN A 20 3.78 -0.85 14.57
N LYS A 21 3.18 -1.57 13.61
CA LYS A 21 3.49 -1.42 12.17
C LYS A 21 2.47 -0.51 11.52
N PHE A 22 2.96 0.52 10.83
CA PHE A 22 2.14 1.38 9.97
C PHE A 22 1.30 0.52 9.03
N SER A 23 -0.02 0.71 9.02
CA SER A 23 -0.92 -0.04 8.16
C SER A 23 -2.07 0.84 7.68
N ILE A 24 -2.49 0.64 6.44
CA ILE A 24 -3.66 1.32 5.88
C ILE A 24 -4.62 0.30 5.27
N ILE A 25 -5.91 0.64 5.26
CA ILE A 25 -6.91 -0.08 4.48
C ILE A 25 -7.28 0.81 3.30
N VAL A 26 -7.13 0.29 2.10
CA VAL A 26 -7.40 1.01 0.85
C VAL A 26 -8.35 0.22 -0.02
N LYS A 27 -9.23 0.91 -0.72
CA LYS A 27 -10.19 0.33 -1.67
C LYS A 27 -10.03 1.03 -3.02
N VAL A 28 -10.11 0.25 -4.10
CA VAL A 28 -10.27 0.77 -5.47
C VAL A 28 -11.73 1.11 -5.71
N GLU A 29 -12.03 2.27 -6.26
CA GLU A 29 -13.41 2.67 -6.57
C GLU A 29 -13.87 2.17 -7.95
N PRO A 30 -15.19 1.94 -8.15
CA PRO A 30 -16.27 2.02 -7.17
C PRO A 30 -16.48 0.71 -6.36
N ASP A 31 -16.12 -0.43 -6.92
CA ASP A 31 -16.53 -1.76 -6.41
C ASP A 31 -15.37 -2.62 -5.88
N GLY A 32 -14.17 -2.05 -5.74
CA GLY A 32 -13.02 -2.78 -5.21
C GLY A 32 -13.26 -3.29 -3.79
N ASN A 33 -12.70 -4.46 -3.48
CA ASN A 33 -12.67 -4.94 -2.10
C ASN A 33 -11.63 -4.14 -1.29
N PRO A 34 -11.90 -3.84 -0.01
CA PRO A 34 -10.89 -3.27 0.88
C PRO A 34 -9.68 -4.20 1.02
N ILE A 35 -8.49 -3.66 0.79
CA ILE A 35 -7.22 -4.38 0.91
C ILE A 35 -6.42 -3.73 2.03
N ARG A 36 -5.98 -4.56 2.98
CA ARG A 36 -5.05 -4.13 4.02
C ARG A 36 -3.63 -4.13 3.47
N LEU A 37 -2.93 -3.02 3.64
CA LEU A 37 -1.51 -2.88 3.35
C LEU A 37 -0.76 -2.60 4.65
N ASP A 38 0.46 -3.12 4.76
CA ASP A 38 1.30 -2.92 5.94
C ASP A 38 2.70 -2.40 5.56
N GLY A 39 3.35 -1.74 6.52
CA GLY A 39 4.73 -1.29 6.49
C GLY A 39 5.03 -0.33 5.34
N ARG A 40 6.11 -0.61 4.61
CA ARG A 40 6.59 0.27 3.52
C ARG A 40 5.68 0.28 2.30
N VAL A 41 4.93 -0.80 2.07
CA VAL A 41 3.95 -0.85 0.96
C VAL A 41 2.76 0.05 1.29
N ALA A 42 2.27 0.02 2.55
CA ALA A 42 1.26 0.96 3.03
C ALA A 42 1.72 2.41 2.92
N TRP A 43 2.95 2.70 3.34
CA TRP A 43 3.53 4.04 3.21
C TRP A 43 3.58 4.48 1.75
N ALA A 44 4.08 3.64 0.84
CA ALA A 44 4.18 3.98 -0.58
C ALA A 44 2.80 4.25 -1.20
N MET A 45 1.79 3.46 -0.84
CA MET A 45 0.42 3.69 -1.30
C MET A 45 -0.14 5.02 -0.80
N ARG A 46 0.09 5.36 0.48
CA ARG A 46 -0.31 6.65 1.04
C ARG A 46 0.35 7.82 0.32
N GLU A 47 1.65 7.73 0.03
CA GLU A 47 2.37 8.77 -0.69
C GLU A 47 1.88 8.89 -2.15
N LEU A 48 1.59 7.77 -2.83
CA LEU A 48 1.00 7.80 -4.18
C LEU A 48 -0.37 8.49 -4.20
N VAL A 49 -1.22 8.21 -3.20
CA VAL A 49 -2.53 8.87 -3.07
C VAL A 49 -2.38 10.37 -2.79
N LYS A 50 -1.44 10.78 -1.93
CA LYS A 50 -1.16 12.19 -1.65
C LYS A 50 -0.58 12.93 -2.86
N ALA A 51 0.34 12.30 -3.58
CA ALA A 51 0.98 12.88 -4.75
C ALA A 51 0.02 12.97 -5.94
N GLY A 52 -0.97 12.07 -5.99
CA GLY A 52 -1.98 12.04 -7.04
C GLY A 52 -1.34 12.00 -8.43
N GLN A 53 -1.75 12.93 -9.30
CA GLN A 53 -1.24 13.03 -10.67
C GLN A 53 0.23 13.46 -10.73
N SER A 54 0.78 14.17 -9.73
CA SER A 54 2.19 14.55 -9.73
C SER A 54 3.12 13.32 -9.63
N GLY A 55 2.62 12.23 -9.04
CA GLY A 55 3.36 11.00 -8.83
C GLY A 55 4.47 11.12 -7.78
N CYS A 56 5.07 9.98 -7.46
CA CYS A 56 6.20 9.90 -6.54
C CYS A 56 7.47 9.53 -7.29
N THR A 57 8.58 10.21 -7.00
CA THR A 57 9.92 9.86 -7.47
C THR A 57 10.84 9.64 -6.26
N PRO A 58 11.86 8.75 -6.37
CA PRO A 58 12.91 8.63 -5.37
C PRO A 58 13.58 9.96 -4.98
N ILE A 59 13.53 10.97 -5.85
CA ILE A 59 14.11 12.30 -5.62
C ILE A 59 13.26 13.12 -4.64
N THR A 60 11.94 13.19 -4.84
CA THR A 60 11.04 14.03 -4.04
C THR A 60 10.49 13.29 -2.82
N HIS A 61 10.33 11.97 -2.93
CA HIS A 61 9.79 11.12 -1.87
C HIS A 61 10.81 10.01 -1.57
N PRO A 62 11.87 10.30 -0.79
CA PRO A 62 12.95 9.35 -0.57
C PRO A 62 12.41 8.10 0.14
N GLY A 63 12.43 6.98 -0.59
CA GLY A 63 12.03 5.67 -0.12
C GLY A 63 13.01 4.62 -0.65
N PRO A 64 13.44 3.64 0.16
CA PRO A 64 14.59 2.82 -0.21
C PRO A 64 14.38 1.96 -1.46
N ARG A 65 13.13 1.60 -1.82
CA ARG A 65 12.81 0.74 -2.97
C ARG A 65 11.42 1.00 -3.56
N TRP A 66 11.24 2.10 -4.29
CA TRP A 66 9.97 2.39 -4.96
C TRP A 66 9.51 1.28 -5.91
N SER A 67 10.41 0.74 -6.73
CA SER A 67 10.08 -0.31 -7.71
C SER A 67 9.53 -1.58 -7.06
N ASP A 68 10.03 -1.97 -5.88
CA ASP A 68 9.54 -3.15 -5.15
C ASP A 68 8.13 -2.92 -4.59
N TYR A 69 7.88 -1.71 -4.06
CA TYR A 69 6.57 -1.37 -3.51
C TYR A 69 5.51 -1.28 -4.60
N THR A 70 5.82 -0.62 -5.71
CA THR A 70 4.89 -0.51 -6.84
C THR A 70 4.65 -1.86 -7.51
N HIS A 71 5.66 -2.72 -7.60
CA HIS A 71 5.50 -4.10 -8.07
C HIS A 71 4.53 -4.90 -7.18
N LYS A 72 4.64 -4.78 -5.86
CA LYS A 72 3.72 -5.43 -4.91
C LYS A 72 2.29 -4.88 -5.03
N LEU A 73 2.13 -3.56 -5.15
CA LEU A 73 0.83 -2.93 -5.33
C LEU A 73 0.16 -3.36 -6.66
N ARG A 74 0.92 -3.43 -7.76
CA ARG A 74 0.41 -3.95 -9.04
C ARG A 74 -0.09 -5.38 -8.94
N LYS A 75 0.63 -6.25 -8.20
CA LYS A 75 0.18 -7.63 -7.94
C LYS A 75 -1.13 -7.70 -7.15
N LEU A 76 -1.45 -6.68 -6.36
CA LEU A 76 -2.71 -6.56 -5.63
C LEU A 76 -3.83 -5.93 -6.47
N GLY A 77 -3.56 -5.57 -7.73
CA GLY A 77 -4.54 -5.04 -8.67
C GLY A 77 -4.60 -3.52 -8.77
N PHE A 78 -3.70 -2.78 -8.12
CA PHE A 78 -3.63 -1.32 -8.26
C PHE A 78 -3.00 -0.92 -9.59
N ALA A 79 -3.65 -0.03 -10.34
CA ALA A 79 -3.11 0.49 -11.59
C ALA A 79 -2.11 1.62 -11.28
N ILE A 80 -0.83 1.30 -11.38
CA ILE A 80 0.27 2.25 -11.17
C ILE A 80 1.09 2.33 -12.45
N GLU A 81 1.25 3.52 -12.99
CA GLU A 81 2.07 3.83 -14.15
C GLU A 81 3.50 4.18 -13.71
N THR A 82 4.47 3.91 -14.59
CA THR A 82 5.86 4.34 -14.37
C THR A 82 6.34 5.05 -15.62
N GLU A 83 6.61 6.33 -15.47
CA GLU A 83 7.33 7.14 -16.46
C GLU A 83 8.80 7.23 -16.05
N TYR A 84 9.72 7.21 -17.00
CA TYR A 84 11.14 7.36 -16.71
C TYR A 84 11.60 8.76 -17.09
N GLU A 85 12.07 9.52 -16.11
CA GLU A 85 12.68 10.82 -16.32
C GLU A 85 14.19 10.70 -16.26
N SER A 86 14.87 11.22 -17.28
CA SER A 86 16.33 11.26 -17.32
C SER A 86 16.84 12.57 -16.74
N HIS A 87 17.89 12.50 -15.92
CA HIS A 87 18.56 13.67 -15.37
C HIS A 87 20.04 13.69 -15.77
N GLY A 88 20.55 14.90 -16.02
CA GLY A 88 21.96 15.15 -16.33
C GLY A 88 22.82 15.38 -15.09
N GLY A 89 24.04 15.87 -15.31
CA GLY A 89 25.01 16.21 -14.25
C GLY A 89 26.05 15.11 -13.98
N PRO A 90 26.87 15.26 -12.92
CA PRO A 90 27.95 14.33 -12.59
C PRO A 90 27.49 12.90 -12.29
N PHE A 91 26.20 12.75 -11.94
CA PHE A 91 25.54 11.47 -11.71
C PHE A 91 24.34 11.35 -12.66
N ALA A 92 24.61 11.39 -13.97
CA ALA A 92 23.56 11.23 -14.97
C ALA A 92 22.91 9.84 -14.88
N GLY A 93 21.60 9.79 -15.09
CA GLY A 93 20.82 8.55 -14.99
C GLY A 93 19.35 8.79 -15.30
N SER A 94 18.55 7.73 -15.14
CA SER A 94 17.10 7.81 -15.26
C SER A 94 16.46 7.24 -14.01
N HIS A 95 15.35 7.84 -13.59
CA HIS A 95 14.58 7.37 -12.45
C HIS A 95 13.09 7.29 -12.79
N GLY A 96 12.38 6.42 -12.09
CA GLY A 96 10.94 6.24 -12.29
C GLY A 96 10.13 7.27 -11.50
N ILE A 97 9.18 7.90 -12.19
CA ILE A 97 8.05 8.64 -11.62
C ILE A 97 6.87 7.68 -11.61
N TYR A 98 6.36 7.37 -10.42
CA TYR A 98 5.25 6.44 -10.22
C TYR A 98 3.96 7.21 -10.01
N ARG A 99 2.95 6.97 -10.85
CA ARG A 99 1.62 7.61 -10.73
C ARG A 99 0.55 6.58 -10.47
N LEU A 100 -0.37 6.88 -9.57
CA LEU A 100 -1.55 6.06 -9.36
C LEU A 100 -2.62 6.46 -10.38
N SER A 101 -3.02 5.52 -11.23
CA SER A 101 -4.00 5.72 -12.31
C SER A 101 -5.40 5.25 -11.90
N SER A 102 -5.49 4.24 -11.02
CA SER A 102 -6.78 3.80 -10.47
C SER A 102 -7.30 4.77 -9.39
N PRO A 103 -8.60 5.14 -9.40
CA PRO A 103 -9.20 5.86 -8.30
C PRO A 103 -9.23 4.96 -7.06
N VAL A 104 -8.69 5.46 -5.95
CA VAL A 104 -8.66 4.73 -4.68
C VAL A 104 -9.02 5.65 -3.53
N VAL A 105 -9.57 5.04 -2.48
CA VAL A 105 -9.88 5.71 -1.22
C VAL A 105 -9.20 4.96 -0.08
N ILE A 106 -8.50 5.70 0.77
CA ILE A 106 -7.97 5.18 2.03
C ILE A 106 -9.11 5.22 3.05
N LEU A 107 -9.55 4.05 3.50
CA LEU A 107 -10.65 3.89 4.46
C LEU A 107 -10.17 4.02 5.90
N GLU A 108 -8.95 3.57 6.19
CA GLU A 108 -8.35 3.62 7.52
C GLU A 108 -6.84 3.87 7.40
N ASP A 109 -6.32 4.81 8.19
CA ASP A 109 -4.89 5.10 8.32
C ASP A 109 -4.48 4.88 9.77
N VAL A 110 -3.97 3.68 10.07
CA VAL A 110 -3.43 3.36 11.39
C VAL A 110 -1.97 3.76 11.41
N ALA A 111 -1.77 5.08 11.48
CA ALA A 111 -0.50 5.67 11.82
C ALA A 111 -0.36 5.64 13.34
N ASN A 112 0.43 4.71 13.89
CA ASN A 112 0.83 4.88 15.27
C ASN A 112 1.75 6.11 15.34
N ALA A 113 1.22 7.17 15.94
CA ALA A 113 1.98 8.32 16.36
C ALA A 113 3.09 7.82 17.31
N ALA A 114 4.33 8.05 16.90
CA ALA A 114 5.49 7.94 17.77
C ALA A 114 5.63 9.24 18.58
#